data_AF-A0A1M6XYF8-F1
#
_entry.id   AF-A0A1M6XYF8-F1
#
_cell.length_a   1.000
_cell.length_b   1.000
_cell.length_c   1.000
_cell.angle_alpha   90.00
_cell.angle_beta   90.00
_cell.angle_gamma   90.00
#
_symmetry.space_group_name_H-M   'P 1'
#
loop_
_entity.id
_entity.type
_entity.pdbx_description
1 polymer ?
#
loop_
_entity_poly.entity_id
_entity_poly.type
_entity_poly.pdbx_seq_one_letter_code
_entity_poly.pdbx_strand_id
1 'polypeptide(L)' 'MSDSPQHKLTTCLNAIEAIARDLRAVEKRAELKIKAQELFVLVEAARQAGIALHQQGCEPPGVRFARYKGMR' A
#
# COMPACT_ATOMS: atom_id res chain seq x y z
N MET A 1 6.95 -10.80 -14.97
CA MET A 1 6.52 -9.70 -14.08
C MET A 1 7.22 -9.90 -12.75
N SER A 2 8.01 -8.94 -12.27
CA SER A 2 8.94 -9.17 -11.17
C SER A 2 8.19 -9.33 -9.83
N ASP A 3 8.34 -10.50 -9.20
CA ASP A 3 7.85 -10.87 -7.86
C ASP A 3 8.46 -10.05 -6.69
N SER A 4 9.02 -8.87 -6.96
CA SER A 4 9.71 -8.09 -5.93
C SER A 4 8.71 -7.54 -4.90
N PRO A 5 9.05 -7.55 -3.59
CA PRO A 5 8.20 -6.95 -2.57
C PRO A 5 7.89 -5.48 -2.83
N GLN A 6 8.82 -4.74 -3.45
CA GLN A 6 8.60 -3.36 -3.87
C GLN A 6 7.45 -3.24 -4.88
N HIS A 7 7.44 -4.09 -5.92
CA HIS A 7 6.38 -4.07 -6.91
C HIS A 7 5.03 -4.46 -6.30
N LYS A 8 5.01 -5.47 -5.42
CA LYS A 8 3.81 -5.89 -4.67
C LYS A 8 3.26 -4.76 -3.81
N LEU A 9 4.14 -4.07 -3.06
CA LEU A 9 3.77 -2.92 -2.24
C LEU A 9 3.16 -1.79 -3.08
N THR A 10 3.84 -1.38 -4.15
CA THR A 10 3.33 -0.32 -5.04
C THR A 10 1.98 -0.67 -5.66
N THR A 11 1.81 -1.90 -6.15
CA THR A 11 0.54 -2.36 -6.72
C THR A 11 -0.59 -2.34 -5.70
N CYS A 12 -0.33 -2.80 -4.46
CA CYS A 12 -1.35 -2.77 -3.39
C CYS A 12 -1.74 -1.34 -3.03
N LEU A 13 -0.78 -0.42 -2.91
CA LEU A 13 -1.04 0.98 -2.59
C LEU A 13 -1.86 1.68 -3.69
N ASN A 14 -1.54 1.42 -4.96
CA ASN A 14 -2.30 1.96 -6.09
C ASN A 14 -3.74 1.44 -6.11
N ALA A 15 -3.95 0.14 -5.81
CA ALA A 15 -5.29 -0.44 -5.73
C ALA A 15 -6.11 0.13 -4.56
N ILE A 16 -5.48 0.36 -3.40
CA ILE A 16 -6.10 1.02 -2.25
C ILE A 16 -6.56 2.44 -2.63
N GLU A 17 -5.70 3.20 -3.30
CA GLU A 17 -6.04 4.56 -3.75
C GLU A 17 -7.23 4.56 -4.72
N ALA A 18 -7.23 3.64 -5.70
CA ALA A 18 -8.33 3.51 -6.65
C ALA A 18 -9.66 3.24 -5.93
N ILE A 19 -9.69 2.25 -5.03
CA ILE A 19 -10.91 1.93 -4.26
C ILE A 19 -11.33 3.12 -3.39
N ALA A 20 -10.39 3.77 -2.71
CA ALA A 20 -10.69 4.91 -1.83
C ALA A 20 -11.31 6.10 -2.58
N ARG A 21 -10.90 6.34 -3.83
CA ARG A 21 -11.52 7.36 -4.70
C ARG A 21 -12.95 6.97 -5.08
N ASP A 22 -13.17 5.71 -5.41
CA ASP A 22 -14.47 5.19 -5.84
C ASP A 22 -15.49 5.10 -4.71
N LEU A 23 -15.06 4.98 -3.45
CA LEU A 23 -15.95 4.88 -2.27
C LEU A 23 -17.01 5.99 -2.21
N ARG A 24 -16.70 7.19 -2.70
CA ARG A 24 -17.63 8.33 -2.69
C ARG A 24 -18.84 8.13 -3.60
N ALA A 25 -18.74 7.27 -4.61
CA ALA A 25 -19.79 6.99 -5.57
C ALA A 25 -20.61 5.72 -5.22
N VAL A 26 -20.27 5.02 -4.14
CA VAL A 26 -20.95 3.77 -3.78
C VAL A 26 -22.17 4.07 -2.91
N GLU A 27 -23.36 3.89 -3.49
CA GLU A 27 -24.63 4.13 -2.79
C GLU A 27 -25.18 2.87 -2.09
N LYS A 28 -24.79 1.68 -2.56
CA LYS A 28 -25.31 0.41 -2.02
C LYS A 28 -24.46 -0.11 -0.87
N ARG A 29 -25.10 -0.37 0.27
CA ARG A 29 -24.47 -0.97 1.46
C ARG A 29 -23.73 -2.29 1.17
N ALA A 30 -24.29 -3.14 0.31
CA ALA A 30 -23.67 -4.41 -0.06
C ALA A 30 -22.34 -4.20 -0.80
N GLU A 31 -22.29 -3.23 -1.72
CA GLU A 31 -21.07 -2.87 -2.46
C GLU A 31 -20.04 -2.24 -1.53
N LEU A 32 -20.45 -1.36 -0.59
CA LEU A 32 -19.57 -0.82 0.45
C LEU A 32 -18.93 -1.92 1.30
N LYS A 33 -19.69 -2.95 1.67
CA LYS A 33 -19.16 -4.11 2.42
C LYS A 33 -18.08 -4.85 1.62
N ILE A 34 -18.31 -5.07 0.33
CA ILE A 34 -17.33 -5.72 -0.55
C ILE A 34 -16.06 -4.86 -0.63
N LYS A 35 -16.21 -3.54 -0.89
CA LYS A 35 -15.06 -2.61 -0.93
C LYS A 35 -14.26 -2.58 0.37
N ALA A 36 -14.93 -2.64 1.52
CA ALA A 36 -14.25 -2.72 2.81
C ALA A 36 -13.43 -4.01 2.97
N GLN A 37 -13.96 -5.15 2.49
CA GLN A 37 -13.23 -6.43 2.50
C GLN A 37 -12.04 -6.41 1.54
N GLU A 38 -12.21 -5.85 0.34
CA GLU A 38 -11.12 -5.65 -0.63
C GLU A 38 -9.99 -4.80 -0.04
N LEU A 39 -10.34 -3.66 0.58
CA LEU A 39 -9.37 -2.79 1.25
C LEU A 39 -8.62 -3.51 2.37
N PHE A 40 -9.30 -4.30 3.19
CA PHE A 40 -8.64 -5.06 4.27
C PHE A 40 -7.57 -6.00 3.73
N VAL A 41 -7.89 -6.77 2.69
CA VAL A 41 -6.94 -7.71 2.05
C VAL A 41 -5.74 -6.96 1.47
N LEU A 42 -5.98 -5.84 0.77
CA LEU A 42 -4.92 -5.05 0.16
C LEU A 42 -4.00 -4.39 1.20
N VAL A 43 -4.56 -3.90 2.31
CA VAL A 43 -3.77 -3.32 3.41
C VAL A 43 -2.88 -4.38 4.06
N GLU A 44 -3.40 -5.59 4.33
CA GLU A 44 -2.57 -6.68 4.87
C GLU A 44 -1.49 -7.13 3.89
N ALA A 45 -1.80 -7.21 2.59
CA ALA A 45 -0.81 -7.54 1.57
C ALA A 45 0.29 -6.46 1.46
N ALA A 46 -0.09 -5.18 1.49
CA ALA A 46 0.85 -4.06 1.52
C ALA A 46 1.74 -4.11 2.77
N ARG A 47 1.16 -4.41 3.93
CA ARG A 47 1.91 -4.56 5.19
C ARG A 47 2.95 -5.67 5.08
N GLN A 48 2.57 -6.85 4.59
CA GLN A 48 3.49 -7.97 4.39
C GLN A 48 4.60 -7.63 3.39
N ALA A 49 4.26 -6.98 2.29
CA ALA A 49 5.23 -6.54 1.29
C ALA A 49 6.22 -5.50 1.86
N GLY A 50 5.74 -4.56 2.69
CA GLY A 50 6.57 -3.59 3.39
C GLY A 50 7.52 -4.23 4.40
N ILE A 51 7.06 -5.22 5.16
CA ILE A 51 7.92 -6.01 6.07
C ILE A 51 9.00 -6.76 5.27
N ALA A 52 8.62 -7.43 4.18
CA ALA A 52 9.56 -8.15 3.33
C ALA A 52 10.61 -7.21 2.70
N LEU A 53 10.19 -6.02 2.25
CA LEU A 53 11.09 -5.00 1.74
C LEU A 53 12.09 -4.52 2.80
N HIS A 54 11.62 -4.28 4.02
CA HIS A 54 12.46 -3.88 5.14
C HIS A 54 13.48 -4.97 5.50
N GLN A 55 13.07 -6.24 5.52
CA GLN A 55 13.94 -7.39 5.78
C GLN A 55 15.02 -7.59 4.70
N GLN A 56 14.75 -7.16 3.46
CA GLN A 56 15.72 -7.20 2.37
C GLN A 56 16.77 -6.08 2.46
N GLY A 57 16.75 -5.25 3.50
CA GLY A 57 17.67 -4.11 3.64
C GLY A 57 17.40 -3.00 2.62
N CYS A 58 16.29 -3.07 1.88
CA CYS A 58 15.84 -1.97 1.04
C CYS A 58 15.26 -0.90 1.96
N GLU A 59 15.89 0.28 2.01
CA GLU A 59 15.31 1.42 2.71
C GLU A 59 13.91 1.70 2.11
N PRO A 60 12.87 1.85 2.96
CA PRO A 60 11.55 2.26 2.48
C PRO A 60 11.70 3.56 1.68
N PRO A 61 11.02 3.74 0.54
CA PRO A 61 11.18 4.92 -0.32
C PRO A 61 11.02 6.27 0.40
N GLY A 62 10.35 6.31 1.55
CA GLY A 62 10.16 7.49 2.39
C GLY A 62 11.30 7.83 3.37
N VAL A 63 12.25 6.92 3.65
CA VAL A 63 13.31 7.15 4.66
C VAL A 63 14.49 7.96 4.10
N ARG A 64 14.68 7.98 2.77
CA ARG A 64 15.76 8.73 2.12
C ARG A 64 15.66 10.25 2.35
N PHE A 65 14.44 10.79 2.51
CA PHE A 65 14.23 12.23 2.76
C PHE A 65 14.39 12.63 4.23
N ALA A 66 14.17 11.71 5.17
CA ALA A 66 14.28 12.00 6.61
C ALA A 66 15.74 12.11 7.07
N ARG A 67 16.66 11.35 6.44
CA ARG A 67 18.10 11.37 6.81
C ARG A 67 18.84 12.62 6.33
N TYR A 68 18.36 13.30 5.28
CA TYR A 68 19.01 14.51 4.76
C TYR A 68 18.79 15.78 5.61
N LYS A 69 17.86 15.77 6.57
CA LYS A 69 17.63 16.91 7.48
C LYS A 69 18.53 16.94 8.72
N GLY A 70 19.34 15.90 8.95
CA GLY A 70 20.21 15.78 10.13
C GLY A 70 21.70 16.03 9.87
N MET A 71 22.12 16.33 8.64
CA MET A 71 23.51 16.68 8.30
C MET A 71 23.58 18.18 7.96
N ARG A 72 23.65 19.01 9.01
CA ARG A 72 24.13 20.39 8.95
C ARG A 72 24.94 20.67 10.19
#